data_AF-A0A317JDE1-F1
#
_entry.id   AF-A0A317JDE1-F1
#
_cell.length_a   1.000
_cell.length_b   1.000
_cell.length_c   1.000
_cell.angle_alpha   90.00
_cell.angle_beta   90.00
_cell.angle_gamma   90.00
#
_symmetry.space_group_name_H-M   'P 1'
#
loop_
_entity.id
_entity.type
_entity.pdbx_description
1 polymer ?
#
loop_
_entity_poly.entity_id
_entity_poly.type
_entity_poly.pdbx_seq_one_letter_code
_entity_poly.pdbx_strand_id
1 'polypeptide(L)'
;MGMLDRYRKAGGFIQLLTLIETSPPAKKEKFLQLIKEENAPWEGELRRRMLHFDRLAGWDQPSLMEITSRIPDKILAIALHPLDAEKRQKFIKALSYAQKRVVEEFLTGNPPSPSEVSACQAKVLQEVRHLSQTGQLKIEKIDPEMVVPQEIEESLNAMAGHSYSYAAANQGSSTSSASLTHRTSDPGPVPGPSAASATGGANSTAAMDELKELRRRLQHIQLAFEQSEKENKILRDKLDQIRKIA
;
A
#
# COMPACT_ATOMS: atom_id res chain seq x y z
N MET A 1 -4.40 24.12 -1.03
CA MET A 1 -3.52 23.01 -0.63
C MET A 1 -4.40 21.88 -0.17
N GLY A 2 -4.34 20.74 -0.86
CA GLY A 2 -5.05 19.52 -0.49
C GLY A 2 -4.47 18.91 0.78
N MET A 3 -5.22 18.01 1.43
CA MET A 3 -4.75 17.36 2.65
C MET A 3 -3.53 16.46 2.37
N LEU A 4 -3.47 15.89 1.16
CA LEU A 4 -2.40 14.98 0.75
C LEU A 4 -1.10 15.69 0.36
N ASP A 5 -1.11 16.99 0.09
CA ASP A 5 0.08 17.72 -0.37
C ASP A 5 1.28 17.55 0.59
N ARG A 6 1.02 17.47 1.90
CA ARG A 6 2.08 17.27 2.92
C ARG A 6 2.66 15.86 2.95
N TYR A 7 1.97 14.89 2.37
CA TYR A 7 2.33 13.47 2.40
C TYR A 7 2.85 12.95 1.06
N ARG A 8 2.79 13.74 -0.02
CA ARG A 8 3.32 13.36 -1.34
C ARG A 8 4.85 13.28 -1.41
N LYS A 9 5.55 13.78 -0.40
CA LYS A 9 7.02 13.67 -0.27
C LYS A 9 7.42 12.26 0.18
N ALA A 10 8.67 11.87 -0.09
CA ALA A 10 9.23 10.59 0.35
C ALA A 10 8.99 10.33 1.85
N GLY A 11 8.45 9.16 2.18
CA GLY A 11 8.11 8.75 3.55
C GLY A 11 6.83 9.39 4.10
N GLY A 12 6.18 10.26 3.35
CA GLY A 12 4.91 10.87 3.72
C GLY A 12 3.76 9.86 3.72
N PHE A 13 3.81 8.83 2.87
CA PHE A 13 2.82 7.75 2.89
C PHE A 13 2.84 7.00 4.23
N ILE A 14 4.03 6.66 4.73
CA ILE A 14 4.20 5.96 6.01
C ILE A 14 3.73 6.83 7.19
N GLN A 15 4.02 8.13 7.14
CA GLN A 15 3.54 9.09 8.14
C GLN A 15 2.01 9.16 8.16
N LEU A 16 1.38 9.21 6.98
CA LEU A 16 -0.07 9.21 6.85
C LEU A 16 -0.67 7.88 7.35
N LEU A 17 -0.09 6.75 6.95
CA LEU A 17 -0.54 5.43 7.37
C LEU A 17 -0.49 5.28 8.89
N THR A 18 0.62 5.68 9.53
CA THR A 18 0.78 5.64 10.99
C THR A 18 -0.22 6.57 11.69
N LEU A 19 -0.46 7.77 11.14
CA LEU A 19 -1.45 8.71 11.67
C LEU A 19 -2.87 8.13 11.62
N ILE A 20 -3.23 7.50 10.50
CA ILE A 20 -4.54 6.88 10.33
C ILE A 20 -4.69 5.71 11.29
N GLU A 21 -3.67 4.85 11.40
CA GLU A 21 -3.67 3.67 12.27
C GLU A 21 -3.89 4.00 13.75
N THR A 22 -3.27 5.08 14.21
CA THR A 22 -3.32 5.57 15.59
C THR A 22 -4.52 6.47 15.88
N SER A 23 -5.28 6.85 14.86
CA SER A 23 -6.47 7.68 15.02
C SER A 23 -7.68 6.84 15.48
N PRO A 24 -8.59 7.44 16.28
CA PRO A 24 -9.86 6.79 16.65
C PRO A 24 -10.68 6.36 15.43
N PRO A 25 -11.48 5.28 15.52
CA PRO A 25 -12.23 4.74 14.37
C PRO A 25 -13.07 5.77 13.62
N ALA A 26 -13.78 6.64 14.34
CA ALA A 26 -14.60 7.69 13.73
C ALA A 26 -13.79 8.74 12.95
N LYS A 27 -12.54 9.03 13.37
CA LYS A 27 -11.64 9.93 12.64
C LYS A 27 -10.96 9.20 11.48
N LYS A 28 -10.57 7.94 11.69
CA LYS A 28 -9.96 7.07 10.67
C LYS A 28 -10.84 6.99 9.42
N GLU A 29 -12.13 6.69 9.56
CA GLU A 29 -13.03 6.59 8.39
C GLU A 29 -13.22 7.94 7.70
N LYS A 30 -13.32 9.04 8.46
CA LYS A 30 -13.37 10.40 7.89
C LYS A 30 -12.09 10.74 7.10
N PHE A 31 -10.91 10.39 7.63
CA PHE A 31 -9.65 10.59 6.92
C PHE A 31 -9.62 9.81 5.61
N LEU A 32 -9.99 8.53 5.63
CA LEU A 32 -10.02 7.69 4.43
C LEU A 32 -11.02 8.24 3.40
N GLN A 33 -12.21 8.67 3.82
CA GLN A 33 -13.20 9.27 2.93
C GLN A 33 -12.67 10.56 2.27
N LEU A 34 -12.04 11.45 3.03
CA LEU A 34 -11.44 12.67 2.48
C LEU A 34 -10.29 12.36 1.50
N ILE A 35 -9.46 11.35 1.82
CA ILE A 35 -8.37 10.92 0.94
C ILE A 35 -8.94 10.30 -0.35
N LYS A 36 -10.04 9.54 -0.25
CA LYS A 36 -10.71 8.96 -1.42
C LYS A 36 -11.26 10.02 -2.36
N GLU A 37 -11.83 11.09 -1.82
CA GLU A 37 -12.32 12.24 -2.59
C GLU A 37 -11.19 13.00 -3.28
N GLU A 38 -10.01 13.09 -2.65
CA GLU A 38 -8.84 13.76 -3.23
C GLU A 38 -8.06 12.87 -4.21
N ASN A 39 -7.88 11.60 -3.89
CA ASN A 39 -7.13 10.61 -4.65
C ASN A 39 -7.51 9.17 -4.26
N ALA A 40 -8.40 8.55 -5.04
CA ALA A 40 -8.85 7.17 -4.80
C ALA A 40 -7.72 6.11 -4.79
N PRO A 41 -6.72 6.15 -5.69
CA PRO A 41 -5.55 5.25 -5.62
C PRO A 41 -4.81 5.29 -4.27
N TRP A 42 -4.64 6.49 -3.69
CA TRP A 42 -4.00 6.64 -2.37
C TRP A 42 -4.80 5.95 -1.27
N GLU A 43 -6.13 6.11 -1.27
CA GLU A 43 -6.99 5.47 -0.28
C GLU A 43 -6.95 3.94 -0.37
N GLY A 44 -6.97 3.39 -1.60
CA GLY A 44 -6.88 1.96 -1.84
C GLY A 44 -5.59 1.34 -1.29
N GLU A 45 -4.44 1.95 -1.57
CA GLU A 45 -3.16 1.48 -1.03
C GLU A 45 -3.07 1.64 0.49
N LEU A 46 -3.60 2.74 1.06
CA LEU A 46 -3.63 2.93 2.51
C LEU A 46 -4.44 1.83 3.19
N ARG A 47 -5.65 1.51 2.70
CA ARG A 47 -6.47 0.43 3.27
C ARG A 47 -5.79 -0.92 3.16
N ARG A 48 -5.22 -1.23 1.99
CA ARG A 48 -4.52 -2.51 1.76
C ARG A 48 -3.37 -2.72 2.73
N ARG A 49 -2.62 -1.65 2.98
CA ARG A 49 -1.41 -1.68 3.81
C ARG A 49 -1.68 -1.47 5.29
N MET A 50 -2.90 -1.09 5.68
CA MET A 50 -3.23 -0.75 7.06
C MET A 50 -3.06 -1.95 8.00
N LEU A 51 -2.41 -1.69 9.13
CA LEU A 51 -2.20 -2.64 10.21
C LEU A 51 -3.33 -2.52 11.22
N HIS A 52 -3.81 -3.69 11.66
CA HIS A 52 -4.82 -3.84 12.69
C HIS A 52 -4.54 -5.12 13.48
N PHE A 53 -5.13 -5.23 14.68
CA PHE A 53 -4.85 -6.35 15.58
C PHE A 53 -5.25 -7.71 15.02
N ASP A 54 -6.31 -7.78 14.22
CA ASP A 54 -6.72 -9.06 13.60
C ASP A 54 -5.66 -9.57 12.62
N ARG A 55 -5.05 -8.67 11.85
CA ARG A 55 -3.94 -8.99 10.95
C ARG A 55 -2.70 -9.44 11.73
N LEU A 56 -2.36 -8.76 12.83
CA LEU A 56 -1.28 -9.21 13.73
C LEU A 56 -1.53 -10.62 14.26
N ALA A 57 -2.75 -10.94 14.69
CA ALA A 57 -3.10 -12.27 15.17
C ALA A 57 -3.04 -13.37 14.08
N GLY A 58 -2.96 -12.97 12.81
CA GLY A 58 -2.74 -13.85 11.67
C GLY A 58 -1.27 -14.25 11.47
N TRP A 59 -0.32 -13.57 12.11
CA TRP A 59 1.11 -13.80 11.92
C TRP A 59 1.61 -15.06 12.64
N ASP A 60 2.77 -15.55 12.21
CA ASP A 60 3.43 -16.72 12.77
C ASP A 60 4.02 -16.42 14.16
N GLN A 61 4.22 -17.49 14.93
CA GLN A 61 4.67 -17.39 16.32
C GLN A 61 6.02 -16.65 16.47
N PRO A 62 7.06 -16.94 15.66
CA PRO A 62 8.33 -16.19 15.68
C PRO A 62 8.17 -14.68 15.51
N SER A 63 7.34 -14.26 14.55
CA SER A 63 7.09 -12.84 14.28
C SER A 63 6.38 -12.16 15.45
N LEU A 64 5.39 -12.84 16.05
CA LEU A 64 4.74 -12.36 17.25
C LEU A 64 5.72 -12.22 18.42
N MET A 65 6.63 -13.19 18.60
CA MET A 65 7.64 -13.15 19.67
C MET A 65 8.55 -11.93 19.54
N GLU A 66 9.00 -11.63 18.31
CA GLU A 66 9.86 -10.49 18.02
C GLU A 66 9.19 -9.17 18.44
N ILE A 67 7.91 -9.02 18.11
CA ILE A 67 7.11 -7.83 18.48
C ILE A 67 6.89 -7.76 19.99
N THR A 68 6.43 -8.85 20.61
CA THR A 68 6.09 -8.86 22.04
C THR A 68 7.31 -8.67 22.94
N SER A 69 8.51 -8.96 22.45
CA SER A 69 9.76 -8.73 23.18
C SER A 69 10.15 -7.24 23.30
N ARG A 70 9.62 -6.38 22.43
CA ARG A 70 9.95 -4.94 22.36
C ARG A 70 8.94 -4.07 23.08
N ILE A 71 7.75 -4.60 23.34
CA ILE A 71 6.64 -3.85 23.91
C ILE A 71 6.59 -4.08 25.43
N PRO A 72 6.44 -3.03 26.26
CA PRO A 72 6.27 -3.18 27.70
C PRO A 72 5.06 -4.04 28.08
N ASP A 73 5.24 -4.96 29.02
CA ASP A 73 4.24 -5.96 29.43
C ASP A 73 2.89 -5.35 29.80
N LYS A 74 2.89 -4.21 30.50
CA LYS A 74 1.66 -3.48 30.88
C LYS A 74 0.90 -2.97 29.65
N ILE A 75 1.60 -2.42 28.66
CA ILE A 75 0.99 -1.91 27.43
C ILE A 75 0.38 -3.08 26.65
N LEU A 76 1.13 -4.18 26.56
CA LEU A 76 0.70 -5.37 25.87
C LEU A 76 -0.55 -5.97 26.54
N ALA A 77 -0.56 -6.12 27.87
CA ALA A 77 -1.71 -6.66 28.59
C ALA A 77 -2.99 -5.84 28.37
N ILE A 78 -2.90 -4.51 28.46
CA ILE A 78 -4.04 -3.60 28.22
C ILE A 78 -4.51 -3.69 26.75
N ALA A 79 -3.58 -3.77 25.80
CA ALA A 79 -3.91 -3.84 24.37
C ALA A 79 -4.57 -5.18 23.97
N LEU A 80 -4.22 -6.28 24.64
CA LEU A 80 -4.76 -7.62 24.40
C LEU A 80 -6.11 -7.87 25.11
N HIS A 81 -6.45 -7.07 26.13
CA HIS A 81 -7.68 -7.22 26.90
C HIS A 81 -8.97 -7.32 26.07
N PRO A 82 -9.23 -6.46 25.06
CA PRO A 82 -10.47 -6.50 24.28
C PRO A 82 -10.51 -7.61 23.20
N LEU A 83 -9.41 -8.33 22.95
CA LEU A 83 -9.36 -9.34 21.89
C LEU A 83 -10.17 -10.58 22.26
N ASP A 84 -10.63 -11.32 21.26
CA ASP A 84 -11.21 -12.65 21.49
C ASP A 84 -10.19 -13.61 22.11
N ALA A 85 -10.67 -14.64 22.82
CA ALA A 85 -9.82 -15.58 23.54
C ALA A 85 -8.83 -16.30 22.63
N GLU A 86 -9.21 -16.60 21.38
CA GLU A 86 -8.36 -17.29 20.42
C GLU A 86 -7.18 -16.42 19.98
N LYS A 87 -7.44 -15.20 19.51
CA LYS A 87 -6.39 -14.26 19.13
C LYS A 87 -5.49 -13.93 20.32
N ARG A 88 -6.08 -13.67 21.49
CA ARG A 88 -5.34 -13.41 22.73
C ARG A 88 -4.40 -14.54 23.08
N GLN A 89 -4.85 -15.80 22.95
CA GLN A 89 -4.03 -16.97 23.25
C GLN A 89 -2.81 -17.09 22.31
N LYS A 90 -2.91 -16.67 21.04
CA LYS A 90 -1.75 -16.62 20.12
C LYS A 90 -0.68 -15.64 20.59
N PHE A 91 -1.08 -14.45 21.03
CA PHE A 91 -0.15 -13.48 21.61
C PHE A 91 0.46 -14.00 22.92
N ILE A 92 -0.35 -14.60 23.80
CA ILE A 92 0.14 -15.17 25.06
C ILE A 92 1.17 -16.29 24.82
N LYS A 93 0.98 -17.12 23.79
CA LYS A 93 1.95 -18.14 23.38
C LYS A 93 3.27 -17.56 22.87
N ALA A 94 3.28 -16.30 22.44
CA ALA A 94 4.48 -15.60 21.98
C ALA A 94 5.30 -15.01 23.14
N LEU A 95 4.72 -14.94 24.33
CA LEU A 95 5.38 -14.33 25.47
C LEU A 95 6.40 -15.28 26.08
N SER A 96 7.48 -14.71 26.61
CA SER A 96 8.34 -15.45 27.53
C SER A 96 7.57 -15.85 28.80
N TYR A 97 8.06 -16.85 29.53
CA TYR A 97 7.41 -17.33 30.75
C TYR A 97 7.16 -16.21 31.79
N ALA A 98 8.15 -15.31 31.95
CA ALA A 98 8.04 -14.18 32.87
C ALA A 98 6.97 -13.18 32.42
N GLN A 99 6.99 -12.78 31.14
CA GLN A 99 6.02 -11.83 30.57
C GLN A 99 4.61 -12.40 30.60
N LYS A 100 4.45 -13.69 30.30
CA LYS A 100 3.17 -14.39 30.34
C LYS A 100 2.51 -14.25 31.71
N ARG A 101 3.26 -14.50 32.79
CA ARG A 101 2.74 -14.38 34.16
C ARG A 101 2.24 -12.97 34.46
N VAL A 102 3.00 -11.95 34.09
CA VAL A 102 2.64 -10.54 34.28
C VAL A 102 1.40 -10.19 33.47
N VAL A 103 1.38 -10.55 32.18
CA VAL A 103 0.26 -10.24 31.28
C VAL A 103 -1.02 -10.93 31.73
N GLU A 104 -0.97 -12.20 32.14
CA GLU A 104 -2.13 -12.95 32.64
C GLU A 104 -2.68 -12.34 33.93
N GLU A 105 -1.82 -11.90 34.86
CA GLU A 105 -2.24 -11.20 36.07
C GLU A 105 -3.03 -9.92 35.74
N PHE A 106 -2.51 -9.10 34.84
CA PHE A 106 -3.20 -7.89 34.36
C PHE A 106 -4.52 -8.20 33.63
N LEU A 107 -4.60 -9.32 32.92
CA LEU A 107 -5.82 -9.74 32.22
C LEU A 107 -6.92 -10.21 33.16
N THR A 108 -6.57 -10.77 34.32
CA THR A 108 -7.53 -11.20 35.35
C THR A 108 -7.95 -10.08 36.31
N GLY A 109 -7.23 -8.96 36.28
CA GLY A 109 -7.51 -7.78 37.11
C GLY A 109 -8.70 -6.96 36.62
N ASN A 110 -8.75 -5.70 37.03
CA ASN A 110 -9.81 -4.79 36.62
C ASN A 110 -9.74 -4.48 35.12
N PRO A 111 -10.89 -4.48 34.42
CA PRO A 111 -10.91 -4.17 33.00
C PRO A 111 -10.42 -2.73 32.76
N PRO A 112 -9.47 -2.52 31.83
CA PRO A 112 -8.98 -1.19 31.50
C PRO A 112 -10.06 -0.34 30.82
N SER A 113 -9.93 0.97 30.92
CA SER A 113 -10.87 1.88 30.26
C SER A 113 -10.74 1.81 28.73
N PRO A 114 -11.81 2.06 27.95
CA PRO A 114 -11.74 2.04 26.49
C PRO A 114 -10.71 3.02 25.91
N SER A 115 -10.48 4.15 26.59
CA SER A 115 -9.47 5.15 26.24
C SER A 115 -8.04 4.61 26.42
N GLU A 116 -7.78 3.92 27.53
CA GLU A 116 -6.47 3.28 27.78
C GLU A 116 -6.19 2.15 26.80
N VAL A 117 -7.21 1.33 26.51
CA VAL A 117 -7.12 0.27 25.49
C VAL A 117 -6.73 0.86 24.15
N SER A 118 -7.45 1.88 23.69
CA SER A 118 -7.18 2.52 22.39
C SER A 118 -5.76 3.12 22.33
N ALA A 119 -5.31 3.77 23.42
CA ALA A 119 -3.96 4.34 23.50
C ALA A 119 -2.87 3.25 23.50
N CYS A 120 -3.07 2.15 24.22
CA CYS A 120 -2.11 1.05 24.24
C CYS A 120 -2.07 0.31 22.91
N GLN A 121 -3.22 0.08 22.28
CA GLN A 121 -3.29 -0.49 20.93
C GLN A 121 -2.58 0.38 19.90
N ALA A 122 -2.77 1.70 19.94
CA ALA A 122 -2.05 2.62 19.07
C ALA A 122 -0.53 2.53 19.25
N LYS A 123 -0.05 2.42 20.51
CA LYS A 123 1.38 2.24 20.80
C LYS A 123 1.93 0.92 20.24
N VAL A 124 1.19 -0.18 20.37
CA VAL A 124 1.58 -1.47 19.78
C VAL A 124 1.72 -1.35 18.27
N LEU A 125 0.73 -0.74 17.59
CA LEU A 125 0.77 -0.56 16.13
C LEU A 125 1.94 0.33 15.70
N GLN A 126 2.22 1.42 16.44
CA GLN A 126 3.38 2.28 16.21
C GLN A 126 4.70 1.52 16.34
N GLU A 127 4.84 0.68 17.37
CA GLU A 127 6.05 -0.10 17.59
C GLU A 127 6.28 -1.11 16.45
N VAL A 128 5.22 -1.82 16.02
CA VAL A 128 5.31 -2.74 14.88
C VAL A 128 5.75 -2.01 13.62
N ARG A 129 5.21 -0.82 13.36
CA ARG A 129 5.62 0.02 12.23
C ARG A 129 7.07 0.46 12.33
N HIS A 130 7.53 0.81 13.52
CA HIS A 130 8.91 1.17 13.77
C HIS A 130 9.87 -0.01 13.52
N LEU A 131 9.52 -1.21 14.00
CA LEU A 131 10.31 -2.43 13.76
C LEU A 131 10.38 -2.78 12.28
N SER A 132 9.28 -2.56 11.54
CA SER A 132 9.26 -2.74 10.09
C SER A 132 10.15 -1.73 9.37
N GLN A 133 10.10 -0.45 9.72
CA GLN A 133 10.90 0.60 9.08
C GLN A 133 12.40 0.45 9.37
N THR A 134 12.76 -0.03 10.56
CA THR A 134 14.16 -0.27 10.95
C THR A 134 14.72 -1.58 10.40
N GLY A 135 13.89 -2.39 9.72
CA GLY A 135 14.30 -3.67 9.15
C GLY A 135 14.54 -4.78 10.18
N GLN A 136 14.18 -4.55 11.44
CA GLN A 136 14.22 -5.58 12.49
C GLN A 136 13.18 -6.65 12.18
N LEU A 137 11.94 -6.21 11.94
CA LEU A 137 10.85 -7.10 11.54
C LEU A 137 10.80 -7.24 10.01
N LYS A 138 11.06 -8.45 9.51
CA LYS A 138 11.03 -8.77 8.07
C LYS A 138 9.60 -8.92 7.56
N ILE A 139 8.86 -7.81 7.47
CA ILE A 139 7.45 -7.79 7.02
C ILE A 139 7.26 -8.42 5.63
N GLU A 140 8.26 -8.35 4.75
CA GLU A 140 8.25 -9.00 3.43
C GLU A 140 7.97 -10.51 3.48
N LYS A 141 8.38 -11.19 4.55
CA LYS A 141 8.17 -12.63 4.73
C LYS A 141 6.86 -12.96 5.44
N ILE A 142 6.31 -12.00 6.17
CA ILE A 142 5.18 -12.18 7.08
C ILE A 142 3.89 -11.78 6.38
N ASP A 143 3.88 -10.59 5.81
CA ASP A 143 2.74 -10.00 5.10
C ASP A 143 3.24 -9.10 3.95
N PRO A 144 3.44 -9.69 2.74
CA PRO A 144 3.95 -8.96 1.58
C PRO A 144 3.07 -7.77 1.18
N GLU A 145 1.77 -7.80 1.48
CA GLU A 145 0.85 -6.72 1.13
C GLU A 145 1.10 -5.46 1.96
N MET A 146 1.70 -5.62 3.14
CA MET A 146 1.98 -4.51 4.05
C MET A 146 3.26 -3.74 3.70
N VAL A 147 4.13 -4.31 2.86
CA VAL A 147 5.47 -3.78 2.54
C VAL A 147 5.37 -2.51 1.69
N VAL A 148 5.50 -1.34 2.31
CA VAL A 148 5.44 -0.06 1.60
C VAL A 148 6.68 0.11 0.71
N PRO A 149 6.55 0.15 -0.64
CA PRO A 149 7.67 0.41 -1.54
C PRO A 149 8.20 1.83 -1.34
N GLN A 150 9.50 2.03 -1.54
CA GLN A 150 10.17 3.32 -1.35
C GLN A 150 9.65 4.42 -2.29
N GLU A 151 9.08 4.06 -3.43
CA GLU A 151 8.58 4.98 -4.46
C GLU A 151 7.04 4.95 -4.58
N ILE A 152 6.33 4.47 -3.54
CA ILE A 152 4.87 4.37 -3.58
C ILE A 152 4.21 5.74 -3.83
N GLU A 153 4.76 6.81 -3.25
CA GLU A 153 4.23 8.16 -3.42
C GLU A 153 4.33 8.63 -4.88
N GLU A 154 5.45 8.36 -5.54
CA GLU A 154 5.68 8.76 -6.93
C GLU A 154 4.80 7.96 -7.89
N SER A 155 4.69 6.64 -7.67
CA SER A 155 3.81 5.77 -8.45
C SER A 155 2.33 6.19 -8.33
N LEU A 156 1.87 6.47 -7.11
CA LEU A 156 0.49 6.90 -6.86
C LEU A 156 0.21 8.30 -7.42
N ASN A 157 1.19 9.21 -7.39
CA ASN A 157 1.06 10.52 -8.01
C ASN A 157 1.03 10.42 -9.54
N ALA A 158 1.83 9.52 -10.14
CA ALA A 158 1.81 9.26 -11.58
C ALA A 158 0.49 8.65 -12.05
N MET A 159 -0.08 7.70 -11.29
CA MET A 159 -1.40 7.10 -11.59
C MET A 159 -2.54 8.13 -11.54
N ALA A 160 -2.49 9.08 -10.62
CA ALA A 160 -3.48 10.15 -10.52
C ALA A 160 -3.44 11.13 -11.71
N GLY A 161 -2.31 11.23 -12.42
CA GLY A 161 -2.22 12.00 -13.66
C GLY A 161 -2.85 11.31 -14.88
N HIS A 162 -3.04 9.99 -14.82
CA HIS A 162 -3.58 9.18 -15.93
C HIS A 162 -5.10 8.94 -15.83
N SER A 163 -5.74 9.30 -14.71
CA SER A 163 -7.18 9.08 -14.52
C SER A 163 -8.08 9.99 -15.36
N TYR A 164 -7.51 10.96 -16.10
CA TYR A 164 -8.26 11.83 -17.01
C TYR A 164 -8.13 11.47 -18.51
N SER A 165 -7.29 10.51 -18.93
CA SER A 165 -7.09 10.23 -20.36
C SER A 165 -7.93 9.08 -20.93
N TYR A 166 -8.56 8.24 -20.09
CA TYR A 166 -9.37 7.11 -20.56
C TYR A 166 -10.88 7.40 -20.71
N ALA A 167 -11.36 8.59 -20.34
CA ALA A 167 -12.78 8.96 -20.46
C ALA A 167 -13.16 9.63 -21.79
N ALA A 168 -12.21 9.91 -22.69
CA ALA A 168 -12.46 10.65 -23.94
C ALA A 168 -12.57 9.78 -25.21
N ALA A 169 -12.37 8.47 -25.14
CA ALA A 169 -12.32 7.61 -26.33
C ALA A 169 -13.56 6.74 -26.57
N ASN A 170 -14.63 6.85 -25.77
CA ASN A 170 -15.81 5.99 -25.93
C ASN A 170 -17.15 6.71 -25.81
N GLN A 171 -17.27 7.88 -26.45
CA GLN A 171 -18.56 8.50 -26.76
C GLN A 171 -18.70 8.67 -28.27
N GLY A 172 -19.29 7.66 -28.90
CA GLY A 172 -19.58 7.71 -30.33
C GLY A 172 -20.29 6.48 -30.86
N SER A 173 -21.17 5.84 -30.09
CA SER A 173 -22.11 4.84 -30.61
C SER A 173 -23.22 4.58 -29.61
N SER A 174 -24.34 5.31 -29.72
CA SER A 174 -25.71 4.76 -29.75
C SER A 174 -26.80 5.79 -29.42
N THR A 175 -27.94 5.61 -30.10
CA THR A 175 -29.31 6.13 -29.85
C THR A 175 -29.62 7.55 -30.37
N SER A 176 -30.76 7.91 -30.98
CA SER A 176 -31.94 7.21 -31.53
C SER A 176 -32.81 8.22 -32.29
N SER A 177 -33.62 7.70 -33.24
CA SER A 177 -34.99 8.14 -33.63
C SER A 177 -35.26 9.52 -34.28
N ALA A 178 -35.77 9.49 -35.52
CA ALA A 178 -37.02 10.18 -35.88
C ALA A 178 -37.62 9.60 -37.18
N SER A 179 -38.89 9.24 -37.08
CA SER A 179 -39.82 8.78 -38.13
C SER A 179 -40.15 9.86 -39.16
N LEU A 180 -40.36 9.48 -40.44
CA LEU A 180 -41.29 10.16 -41.36
C LEU A 180 -41.69 9.22 -42.52
N THR A 181 -42.89 9.44 -43.04
CA THR A 181 -43.76 8.56 -43.82
C THR A 181 -43.54 8.58 -45.35
N HIS A 182 -44.05 7.51 -46.01
CA HIS A 182 -44.76 7.51 -47.32
C HIS A 182 -44.00 7.17 -48.65
N ARG A 183 -44.16 5.90 -49.05
CA ARG A 183 -44.67 5.36 -50.35
C ARG A 183 -43.81 5.38 -51.66
N THR A 184 -43.99 4.23 -52.35
CA THR A 184 -43.89 3.86 -53.79
C THR A 184 -42.57 3.39 -54.43
N SER A 185 -42.65 2.12 -54.89
CA SER A 185 -42.26 1.51 -56.17
C SER A 185 -40.82 1.02 -56.46
N ASP A 186 -40.78 -0.28 -56.76
CA ASP A 186 -40.01 -1.03 -57.77
C ASP A 186 -38.72 -1.82 -57.38
N PRO A 187 -38.45 -3.00 -58.02
CA PRO A 187 -37.61 -4.05 -57.45
C PRO A 187 -36.27 -4.32 -58.17
N GLY A 188 -35.28 -4.75 -57.37
CA GLY A 188 -34.12 -5.58 -57.74
C GLY A 188 -32.93 -4.89 -58.45
N PRO A 189 -31.78 -5.58 -58.66
CA PRO A 189 -31.24 -6.80 -58.02
C PRO A 189 -29.82 -6.60 -57.40
N VAL A 190 -29.39 -7.57 -56.60
CA VAL A 190 -28.01 -7.74 -56.08
C VAL A 190 -26.96 -7.89 -57.21
N PRO A 191 -25.71 -7.40 -57.00
CA PRO A 191 -24.57 -8.34 -57.04
C PRO A 191 -23.35 -7.98 -56.16
N GLY A 192 -22.65 -9.01 -55.66
CA GLY A 192 -21.18 -9.11 -55.69
C GLY A 192 -20.34 -8.63 -54.48
N PRO A 193 -19.44 -9.47 -53.91
CA PRO A 193 -18.45 -9.07 -52.92
C PRO A 193 -17.12 -8.67 -53.58
N SER A 194 -16.57 -7.50 -53.25
CA SER A 194 -15.22 -7.10 -53.69
C SER A 194 -14.44 -6.39 -52.58
N ALA A 195 -13.40 -7.09 -52.14
CA ALA A 195 -12.03 -6.66 -51.85
C ALA A 195 -11.76 -5.30 -51.15
N ALA A 196 -11.10 -5.43 -50.00
CA ALA A 196 -9.89 -4.72 -49.56
C ALA A 196 -9.90 -3.18 -49.48
N SER A 197 -9.74 -2.68 -48.25
CA SER A 197 -8.90 -1.51 -48.00
C SER A 197 -8.29 -1.57 -46.60
N ALA A 198 -6.97 -1.43 -46.57
CA ALA A 198 -6.11 -1.48 -45.41
C ALA A 198 -6.12 -0.12 -44.68
N THR A 199 -6.22 -0.17 -43.35
CA THR A 199 -5.99 1.00 -42.49
C THR A 199 -5.25 0.57 -41.22
N GLY A 200 -4.03 0.08 -41.37
CA GLY A 200 -3.11 -0.22 -40.27
C GLY A 200 -1.89 0.69 -40.36
N GLY A 201 -1.98 1.92 -39.83
CA GLY A 201 -0.88 2.90 -39.95
C GLY A 201 -0.63 3.80 -38.73
N ALA A 202 -1.58 3.95 -37.80
CA ALA A 202 -1.44 4.93 -36.71
C ALA A 202 -0.88 4.37 -35.38
N ASN A 203 -0.96 3.04 -35.15
CA ASN A 203 -0.55 2.44 -33.87
C ASN A 203 0.95 2.07 -33.79
N SER A 204 1.67 2.01 -34.91
CA SER A 204 3.06 1.53 -34.93
C SER A 204 4.08 2.59 -34.47
N THR A 205 3.78 3.88 -34.67
CA THR A 205 4.70 4.98 -34.33
C THR A 205 4.67 5.28 -32.84
N ALA A 206 3.48 5.35 -32.23
CA ALA A 206 3.32 5.50 -30.78
C ALA A 206 3.99 4.36 -29.98
N ALA A 207 3.83 3.11 -30.44
CA ALA A 207 4.49 1.96 -29.84
C ALA A 207 6.03 2.00 -29.99
N MET A 208 6.55 2.55 -31.10
CA MET A 208 7.99 2.71 -31.29
C MET A 208 8.57 3.80 -30.39
N ASP A 209 7.84 4.88 -30.13
CA ASP A 209 8.31 5.96 -29.25
C ASP A 209 8.25 5.55 -27.78
N GLU A 210 7.24 4.78 -27.37
CA GLU A 210 7.17 4.16 -26.04
C GLU A 210 8.34 3.18 -25.82
N LEU A 211 8.68 2.37 -26.84
CA LEU A 211 9.81 1.44 -26.76
C LEU A 211 11.17 2.16 -26.63
N LYS A 212 11.34 3.33 -27.26
CA LYS A 212 12.55 4.15 -27.11
C LYS A 212 12.65 4.75 -25.71
N GLU A 213 11.54 5.23 -25.16
CA GLU A 213 11.48 5.78 -23.81
C GLU A 213 11.77 4.70 -22.75
N LEU A 214 11.18 3.51 -22.91
CA LEU A 214 11.46 2.34 -22.06
C LEU A 214 12.94 1.95 -22.09
N ARG A 215 13.57 1.93 -23.28
CA ARG A 215 15.01 1.66 -23.41
C ARG A 215 15.86 2.71 -22.70
N ARG A 216 15.48 4.00 -22.79
CA ARG A 216 16.19 5.09 -22.12
C ARG A 216 16.12 4.98 -20.60
N ARG A 217 14.94 4.64 -20.07
CA ARG A 217 14.74 4.39 -18.62
C ARG A 217 15.53 3.18 -18.15
N LEU A 218 15.54 2.10 -18.92
CA LEU A 218 16.29 0.90 -18.59
C LEU A 218 17.80 1.17 -18.53
N GLN A 219 18.34 1.95 -19.47
CA GLN A 219 19.73 2.40 -19.44
C GLN A 219 20.04 3.28 -18.23
N HIS A 220 19.12 4.19 -17.87
CA HIS A 220 19.29 5.04 -16.70
C HIS A 220 19.32 4.23 -15.39
N ILE A 221 18.41 3.26 -15.25
CA ILE A 221 18.36 2.37 -14.08
C ILE A 221 19.63 1.51 -13.99
N GLN A 222 20.13 0.99 -15.11
CA GLN A 222 21.38 0.23 -15.14
C GLN A 222 22.57 1.08 -14.65
N LEU A 223 22.68 2.33 -15.11
CA LEU A 223 23.74 3.24 -14.67
C LEU A 223 23.62 3.58 -13.17
N ALA A 224 22.41 3.84 -12.67
CA ALA A 224 22.18 4.12 -11.26
C ALA A 224 22.52 2.89 -10.38
N PHE A 225 22.18 1.69 -10.85
CA PHE A 225 22.52 0.44 -10.17
C PHE A 225 24.04 0.25 -10.07
N GLU A 226 24.77 0.41 -11.17
CA GLU A 226 26.23 0.33 -11.19
C GLU A 226 26.89 1.37 -10.27
N GLN A 227 26.33 2.59 -10.22
CA GLN A 227 26.81 3.63 -9.31
C GLN A 227 26.60 3.23 -7.85
N SER A 228 25.41 2.73 -7.51
CA SER A 228 25.09 2.29 -6.15
C SER A 228 25.96 1.11 -5.70
N GLU A 229 26.29 0.16 -6.59
CA GLU A 229 27.24 -0.91 -6.28
C GLU A 229 28.65 -0.39 -5.98
N LYS A 230 29.12 0.60 -6.74
CA LYS A 230 30.42 1.24 -6.49
C LYS A 230 30.44 1.95 -5.13
N GLU A 231 29.38 2.69 -4.80
CA GLU A 231 29.25 3.38 -3.51
C GLU A 231 29.20 2.37 -2.35
N ASN A 232 28.42 1.29 -2.48
CA ASN A 232 28.38 0.22 -1.49
C ASN A 232 29.74 -0.45 -1.30
N LYS A 233 30.49 -0.68 -2.37
CA LYS A 233 31.85 -1.23 -2.29
C LYS A 233 32.78 -0.30 -1.51
N ILE A 234 32.76 1.00 -1.81
CA ILE A 234 33.57 2.00 -1.10
C ILE A 234 33.22 2.06 0.39
N LEU A 235 31.92 2.00 0.72
CA LEU A 235 31.47 2.01 2.11
C LEU A 235 31.92 0.76 2.87
N ARG A 236 31.89 -0.42 2.23
CA ARG A 236 32.41 -1.67 2.80
C ARG A 236 33.92 -1.57 3.04
N ASP A 237 34.68 -1.10 2.05
CA ASP A 237 36.14 -0.92 2.19
C ASP A 237 36.49 0.05 3.32
N LYS A 238 35.73 1.15 3.46
CA LYS A 238 35.88 2.10 4.57
C LYS A 238 35.55 1.47 5.93
N LEU A 239 34.49 0.67 5.99
CA LEU A 239 34.06 0.01 7.22
C LEU A 239 35.09 -1.04 7.68
N ASP A 240 35.70 -1.77 6.74
CA ASP A 240 36.78 -2.71 7.02
C ASP A 240 38.07 -1.98 7.44
N GLN A 241 38.36 -0.81 6.86
CA GLN A 241 39.48 0.02 7.29
C GLN A 241 39.30 0.54 8.73
N ILE A 242 38.08 0.96 9.10
CA ILE A 242 37.76 1.37 10.47
C ILE A 242 37.91 0.20 11.44
N ARG A 243 37.43 -1.00 11.07
CA ARG A 243 37.58 -2.22 11.88
C ARG A 243 39.02 -2.67 12.08
N LYS A 244 39.93 -2.27 11.19
CA LYS A 244 41.36 -2.63 11.29
C LYS A 244 42.15 -1.67 12.19
N ILE A 245 41.58 -0.50 12.50
CA ILE A 245 42.20 0.54 13.32
C ILE A 245 41.65 0.51 14.77
N ALA A 246 40.45 -0.03 14.97
CA ALA A 246 39.85 -0.30 16.28
C ALA A 246 40.30 -1.66 16.85
#